data_AF-R7KJZ6-F1
#
_entry.id   AF-R7KJZ6-F1
#
_cell.length_a   1.000
_cell.length_b   1.000
_cell.length_c   1.000
_cell.angle_alpha   90.00
_cell.angle_beta   90.00
_cell.angle_gamma   90.00
#
_symmetry.space_group_name_H-M   'P 1'
#
loop_
_entity.id
_entity.type
_entity.pdbx_description
1 polymer ?
#
loop_
_entity_poly.entity_id
_entity_poly.type
_entity_poly.pdbx_seq_one_letter_code
_entity_poly.pdbx_strand_id
1 'polypeptide(L)'
;MAITMLRKKPAGEIKELDEKAVDDFLDSASHVKKEAVSKKKKQITLTISESLLHSVDEAAHELGLSRAAYINAAVSTALKNGLTR
;
A
#
# COMPACT_ATOMS: atom_id res chain seq x y z
N MET A 1 -61.52 -12.10 -12.20
CA MET A 1 -60.33 -11.54 -11.52
C MET A 1 -59.35 -11.11 -12.61
N ALA A 2 -59.07 -9.82 -12.72
CA ALA A 2 -58.21 -9.23 -13.75
C ALA A 2 -56.92 -8.74 -13.11
N ILE A 3 -55.77 -9.20 -13.60
CA ILE A 3 -54.45 -8.72 -13.18
C ILE A 3 -53.96 -7.72 -14.22
N THR A 4 -53.73 -6.51 -13.72
CA THR A 4 -53.41 -5.26 -14.40
C THR A 4 -52.00 -5.21 -14.99
N MET A 5 -51.85 -4.31 -15.98
CA MET A 5 -50.77 -4.14 -16.96
C MET A 5 -49.36 -3.88 -16.39
N LEU A 6 -48.35 -4.48 -17.04
CA LEU A 6 -46.91 -4.21 -16.85
C LEU A 6 -46.54 -2.81 -17.35
N ARG A 7 -45.98 -1.96 -16.48
CA ARG A 7 -45.48 -0.62 -16.82
C ARG A 7 -44.06 -0.70 -17.40
N LYS A 8 -43.84 0.03 -18.49
CA LYS A 8 -42.54 0.22 -19.18
C LYS A 8 -41.57 1.02 -18.29
N LYS A 9 -40.37 0.48 -18.05
CA LYS A 9 -39.28 1.13 -17.31
C LYS A 9 -38.74 2.32 -18.13
N PRO A 10 -38.51 3.51 -17.55
CA PRO A 10 -37.95 4.63 -18.31
C PRO A 10 -36.50 4.33 -18.68
N ALA A 11 -36.18 4.48 -19.95
CA ALA A 11 -34.81 4.39 -20.46
C ALA A 11 -34.03 5.61 -19.94
N GLY A 12 -33.00 5.36 -19.13
CA GLY A 12 -32.05 6.41 -18.75
C GLY A 12 -31.29 6.87 -19.98
N GLU A 13 -31.25 8.17 -20.22
CA GLU A 13 -30.34 8.78 -21.19
C GLU A 13 -28.91 8.36 -20.87
N ILE A 14 -28.29 7.65 -21.81
CA ILE A 14 -26.85 7.44 -21.82
C ILE A 14 -26.27 8.79 -22.23
N LYS A 15 -25.85 9.60 -21.24
CA LYS A 15 -25.08 10.81 -21.51
C LYS A 15 -23.80 10.39 -22.22
N GLU A 16 -23.57 10.94 -23.41
CA GLU A 16 -22.33 10.76 -24.16
C GLU A 16 -21.15 11.06 -23.25
N LEU A 17 -20.22 10.10 -23.17
CA LEU A 17 -19.01 10.22 -22.39
C LEU A 17 -18.16 11.30 -23.06
N ASP A 18 -18.01 12.44 -22.39
CA ASP A 18 -17.14 13.52 -22.85
C ASP A 18 -15.70 13.01 -22.82
N GLU A 19 -15.18 12.63 -24.00
CA GLU A 19 -13.84 12.10 -24.18
C GLU A 19 -12.78 13.05 -23.62
N LYS A 20 -13.05 14.36 -23.60
CA LYS A 20 -12.15 15.36 -23.01
C LYS A 20 -12.12 15.29 -21.48
N ALA A 21 -13.25 14.98 -20.84
CA ALA A 21 -13.31 14.78 -19.40
C ALA A 21 -12.60 13.48 -18.98
N VAL A 22 -12.59 12.48 -19.86
CA VAL A 22 -11.80 11.25 -19.65
C VAL A 22 -10.32 11.53 -19.79
N ASP A 23 -9.90 12.28 -20.83
CA ASP A 23 -8.49 12.60 -21.07
C ASP A 23 -7.91 13.49 -19.95
N ASP A 24 -8.67 14.48 -19.48
CA ASP A 24 -8.27 15.37 -18.38
C ASP A 24 -8.15 14.62 -17.04
N PHE A 25 -9.01 13.61 -16.82
CA PHE A 25 -8.92 12.73 -15.65
C PHE A 25 -7.69 11.81 -15.69
N LEU A 26 -7.34 11.30 -16.87
CA LEU A 26 -6.14 10.47 -17.06
C LEU A 26 -4.86 11.30 -16.95
N ASP A 27 -4.85 12.54 -17.44
CA ASP A 27 -3.70 13.44 -17.36
C ASP A 27 -3.43 13.92 -15.92
N SER A 28 -4.50 14.19 -15.15
CA SER A 28 -4.39 14.58 -13.75
C SER A 28 -3.73 13.52 -12.85
N ALA A 29 -3.71 12.24 -13.24
CA ALA A 29 -3.06 11.17 -12.48
C ALA A 29 -1.52 11.16 -12.64
N SER A 30 -0.99 11.87 -13.64
CA SER A 30 0.43 11.80 -14.03
C SER A 30 1.33 12.81 -13.30
N HIS A 31 0.76 13.79 -12.59
CA HIS A 31 1.51 14.92 -12.03
C HIS A 31 1.96 14.78 -10.58
N VAL A 32 1.81 13.63 -9.94
CA VAL A 32 2.53 13.36 -8.69
C VAL A 32 3.94 12.88 -9.05
N LYS A 33 4.83 13.84 -9.34
CA LYS A 33 6.28 13.61 -9.35
C LYS A 33 6.68 13.19 -7.94
N LYS A 34 6.60 11.88 -7.65
CA LYS A 34 7.28 11.29 -6.51
C LYS A 34 8.75 11.61 -6.71
N GLU A 35 9.29 12.52 -5.93
CA GLU A 35 10.73 12.77 -5.89
C GLU A 35 11.40 11.40 -5.82
N ALA A 36 12.19 11.08 -6.84
CA ALA A 36 12.91 9.84 -6.91
C ALA A 36 14.01 9.90 -5.85
N VAL A 37 13.64 9.66 -4.59
CA VAL A 37 14.58 9.47 -3.48
C VAL A 37 15.60 8.46 -3.99
N SER A 38 16.85 8.88 -4.06
CA SER A 38 17.93 8.08 -4.64
C SER A 38 17.84 6.66 -4.08
N LYS A 39 17.54 5.68 -4.95
CA LYS A 39 17.30 4.27 -4.59
C LYS A 39 18.57 3.54 -4.11
N LYS A 40 19.57 4.25 -3.60
CA LYS A 40 20.80 3.66 -3.09
C LYS A 40 20.55 3.15 -1.68
N LYS A 41 20.44 1.83 -1.55
CA LYS A 41 20.36 1.14 -0.25
C LYS A 41 21.65 1.42 0.53
N LYS A 42 21.53 1.82 1.79
CA LYS A 42 22.66 1.92 2.72
C LYS A 42 22.80 0.59 3.48
N GLN A 43 24.01 0.04 3.54
CA GLN A 43 24.31 -1.16 4.31
C GLN A 43 24.77 -0.78 5.71
N ILE A 44 24.34 -1.54 6.71
CA ILE A 44 24.83 -1.45 8.09
C ILE A 44 25.37 -2.82 8.52
N THR A 45 26.45 -2.80 9.30
CA THR A 45 27.00 -3.99 9.96
C THR A 45 26.89 -3.77 11.46
N LEU A 46 26.43 -4.78 12.19
CA LEU A 46 26.21 -4.73 13.63
C LEU A 46 26.74 -6.01 14.28
N THR A 47 27.22 -5.89 15.51
CA THR A 47 27.67 -7.02 16.34
C THR A 47 26.59 -7.32 17.36
N ILE A 48 26.10 -8.57 17.38
CA ILE A 48 25.10 -9.07 18.32
C ILE A 48 25.47 -10.47 18.77
N SER A 49 24.89 -10.93 19.90
CA SER A 49 25.03 -12.32 20.32
C SER A 49 24.29 -13.26 19.38
N GLU A 50 24.79 -14.50 19.28
CA GLU A 50 24.13 -15.56 18.51
C GLU A 50 22.72 -15.85 19.03
N SER A 51 22.55 -15.83 20.36
CA SER A 51 21.24 -16.02 21.00
C SER A 51 20.21 -15.00 20.54
N LEU A 52 20.58 -13.71 20.46
CA LEU A 52 19.68 -12.65 20.02
C LEU A 52 19.39 -12.78 18.52
N LEU A 53 20.40 -13.14 17.71
CA LEU A 53 20.21 -13.36 16.28
C LEU A 53 19.19 -14.48 16.02
N HIS A 54 19.26 -15.58 16.77
CA HIS A 54 18.29 -16.66 16.69
C HIS A 54 16.87 -16.19 17.03
N SER A 55 16.68 -15.43 18.11
CA SER A 55 15.36 -14.89 18.46
C SER A 55 14.81 -13.95 17.37
N VAL A 56 15.67 -13.16 16.72
CA VAL A 56 15.28 -12.32 15.58
C VAL A 56 14.83 -13.18 14.40
N ASP A 57 15.51 -14.28 14.12
CA ASP A 57 15.15 -15.20 13.03
C ASP A 57 13.83 -15.91 13.28
N GLU A 58 13.59 -16.37 14.50
CA GLU A 58 12.32 -16.98 14.89
C GLU A 58 11.16 -15.98 14.74
N ALA A 59 11.31 -14.77 15.29
CA ALA A 59 10.29 -13.72 15.18
C ALA A 59 10.04 -13.29 13.72
N ALA A 60 11.10 -13.27 12.89
CA ALA A 60 10.96 -12.99 11.47
C ALA A 60 10.20 -14.13 10.75
N HIS A 61 10.50 -15.39 11.09
CA HIS A 61 9.84 -16.56 10.53
C HIS A 61 8.35 -16.62 10.88
N GLU A 62 7.98 -16.32 12.14
CA GLU A 62 6.58 -16.24 12.59
C GLU A 62 5.76 -15.23 11.79
N LEU A 63 6.38 -14.12 11.41
CA LEU A 63 5.73 -13.07 10.60
C LEU A 63 5.88 -13.29 9.09
N GLY A 64 6.58 -14.34 8.65
CA GLY A 64 6.87 -14.59 7.23
C GLY A 64 7.75 -13.51 6.59
N LEU A 65 8.54 -12.79 7.38
CA LEU A 65 9.42 -11.72 6.93
C LEU A 65 10.85 -12.21 6.80
N SER A 66 11.61 -11.59 5.89
CA SER A 66 13.07 -11.75 5.92
C SER A 66 13.64 -11.09 7.17
N ARG A 67 14.76 -11.62 7.70
CA ARG A 67 15.51 -11.03 8.81
C ARG A 67 15.71 -9.52 8.65
N ALA A 68 16.16 -9.08 7.47
CA ALA A 68 16.38 -7.66 7.19
C ALA A 68 15.08 -6.85 7.19
N ALA A 69 13.99 -7.40 6.67
CA ALA A 69 12.68 -6.73 6.70
C ALA A 69 12.16 -6.58 8.13
N TYR A 70 12.30 -7.63 8.95
CA TYR A 70 11.94 -7.60 10.36
C TYR A 70 12.74 -6.53 11.12
N ILE A 71 14.07 -6.50 10.96
CA ILE A 71 14.94 -5.49 11.59
C ILE A 71 14.53 -4.08 11.16
N ASN A 72 14.30 -3.85 9.86
CA ASN A 72 13.89 -2.55 9.37
C ASN A 72 12.53 -2.11 9.94
N ALA A 73 11.57 -3.04 10.05
CA ALA A 73 10.25 -2.77 10.62
C ALA A 73 10.34 -2.46 12.12
N ALA A 74 11.16 -3.20 12.87
CA ALA A 74 11.39 -2.97 14.29
C ALA A 74 12.03 -1.59 14.54
N VAL A 75 13.09 -1.24 13.78
CA VAL A 75 13.73 0.08 13.86
C VAL A 75 12.74 1.20 13.51
N SER A 76 11.96 1.04 12.45
CA SER A 76 10.95 2.03 12.05
C SER A 76 9.88 2.22 13.12
N THR A 77 9.39 1.13 13.71
CA THR A 77 8.41 1.16 14.80
C THR A 77 8.97 1.85 16.04
N ALA A 78 10.20 1.51 16.43
CA ALA A 78 10.88 2.10 17.56
C ALA A 78 11.15 3.61 17.38
N LEU A 79 11.47 4.05 16.15
CA LEU A 79 11.64 5.47 15.83
C LEU A 79 10.31 6.25 15.84
N LYS A 80 9.21 5.62 15.44
CA LYS A 80 7.88 6.27 15.40
C LYS A 80 7.22 6.34 16.76
N ASN A 81 7.29 5.26 17.53
CA ASN A 81 6.59 5.12 18.81
C ASN A 81 7.49 5.49 20.01
N GLY A 82 8.77 5.75 19.77
CA GLY A 82 9.80 5.90 20.79
C GLY A 82 10.34 4.55 21.27
N LEU A 83 11.59 4.54 21.75
CA LEU A 83 12.07 3.44 22.56
C LEU A 83 11.42 3.59 23.95
N THR A 84 10.30 2.91 24.16
CA THR A 84 9.78 2.75 25.52
C THR A 84 10.76 1.86 26.28
N ARG A 85 11.42 2.50 27.25
CA ARG A 85 12.45 1.93 28.13
C ARG A 85 11.86 0.96 29.15
#